data_AF-Q9R0A2-F1
#
_entry.id   AF-Q9R0A2-F1
#
_cell.length_a   1.000
_cell.length_b   1.000
_cell.length_c   1.000
_cell.angle_alpha   90.00
_cell.angle_beta   90.00
_cell.angle_gamma   90.00
#
_symmetry.space_group_name_H-M   'P 1'
#
loop_
_entity.id
_entity.type
_entity.pdbx_description
1 polymer ?
#
loop_
_entity_poly.entity_id
_entity_poly.type
_entity_poly.pdbx_seq_one_letter_code
_entity_poly.pdbx_strand_id
1 'polypeptide(L)'
;FDTLPPMRYQETMSSIRTWIQQSESKLSVPYLSVTEYEIMEERLGKLQALQSSLKEQQNGFNYLSDTVKEMAKKAPSEICQKYLSEFEEIEGHWKKLSSQLVESCQKLEEHMNKLRKFQNHIKTLQKWMAEVDVFLKEEWPALGDAEILKKQLKQCRLLVGDIQTIQPSLNSVNEGGQKIKSEAELEFASRLETELRELNTQWDHICRQ
;
A
#
# COMPACT_ATOMS: atom_id res chain seq x y z
N PHE A 1 -20.14 51.36 -8.54
CA PHE A 1 -19.08 50.38 -8.86
C PHE A 1 -18.92 49.48 -7.65
N ASP A 2 -19.62 48.35 -7.64
CA ASP A 2 -19.46 47.37 -6.56
C ASP A 2 -18.05 46.79 -6.64
N THR A 3 -17.20 47.25 -5.73
CA THR A 3 -15.77 46.90 -5.67
C THR A 3 -15.53 45.66 -4.82
N LEU A 4 -16.61 45.03 -4.35
CA LEU A 4 -16.61 43.89 -3.46
C LEU A 4 -16.81 42.59 -4.26
N PRO A 5 -16.13 41.50 -3.89
CA PRO A 5 -16.41 40.20 -4.48
C PRO A 5 -17.88 39.83 -4.26
N PRO A 6 -18.51 39.11 -5.21
CA PRO A 6 -19.86 38.58 -5.02
C PRO A 6 -19.94 37.80 -3.70
N MET A 7 -21.04 37.91 -2.95
CA MET A 7 -21.23 37.13 -1.71
C MET A 7 -20.97 35.62 -1.94
N ARG A 8 -21.41 35.12 -3.11
CA ARG A 8 -21.17 33.75 -3.57
C ARG A 8 -19.68 33.36 -3.63
N TYR A 9 -18.78 34.30 -3.94
CA TYR A 9 -17.34 34.06 -3.94
C TYR A 9 -16.83 33.78 -2.52
N GLN A 10 -17.23 34.62 -1.55
CA GLN A 10 -16.83 34.47 -0.14
C GLN A 10 -17.36 33.16 0.47
N GLU A 11 -18.61 32.80 0.17
CA GLU A 11 -19.21 31.53 0.59
C GLU A 11 -18.47 30.32 -0.01
N THR A 12 -18.19 30.36 -1.31
CA THR A 12 -17.49 29.27 -2.00
C THR A 12 -16.04 29.14 -1.50
N MET A 13 -15.36 30.26 -1.27
CA MET A 13 -14.00 30.30 -0.70
C MET A 13 -13.97 29.66 0.70
N SER A 14 -14.91 30.05 1.56
CA SER A 14 -15.01 29.50 2.92
C SER A 14 -15.32 28.01 2.91
N SER A 15 -16.20 27.57 2.01
CA SER A 15 -16.54 26.15 1.83
C SER A 15 -15.32 25.32 1.40
N ILE A 16 -14.60 25.76 0.35
CA ILE A 16 -13.42 25.04 -0.13
C ILE A 16 -12.30 25.04 0.90
N ARG A 17 -12.03 26.17 1.57
CA ARG A 17 -11.04 26.24 2.65
C ARG A 17 -11.36 25.22 3.75
N THR A 18 -12.61 25.18 4.19
CA THR A 18 -13.05 24.24 5.24
C THR A 18 -12.91 22.79 4.76
N TRP A 19 -13.29 22.50 3.52
CA TRP A 19 -13.15 21.18 2.94
C TRP A 19 -11.68 20.74 2.83
N ILE A 20 -10.77 21.63 2.40
CA ILE A 20 -9.33 21.36 2.35
C ILE A 20 -8.81 21.01 3.75
N GLN A 21 -9.11 21.82 4.76
CA GLN A 21 -8.65 21.58 6.14
C GLN A 21 -9.16 20.23 6.69
N GLN A 22 -10.43 19.91 6.44
CA GLN A 22 -11.02 18.62 6.81
C GLN A 22 -10.37 17.44 6.05
N SER A 23 -9.96 17.66 4.80
CA SER A 23 -9.30 16.64 3.98
C SER A 23 -7.86 16.42 4.41
N GLU A 24 -7.10 17.49 4.67
CA GLU A 24 -5.72 17.45 5.17
C GLU A 24 -5.65 16.75 6.54
N SER A 25 -6.60 17.03 7.44
CA SER A 25 -6.66 16.34 8.74
C SER A 25 -6.94 14.84 8.63
N LYS A 26 -7.80 14.42 7.67
CA LYS A 26 -8.06 13.00 7.39
C LYS A 26 -6.85 12.27 6.80
N LEU A 27 -5.94 12.98 6.14
CA LEU A 27 -4.72 12.44 5.54
C LEU A 27 -3.52 12.40 6.50
N SER A 28 -3.68 12.84 7.74
CA SER A 28 -2.61 12.78 8.74
C SER A 28 -2.12 11.33 8.99
N VAL A 29 -0.81 11.17 9.19
CA VAL A 29 -0.06 9.91 9.41
C VAL A 29 -0.64 9.12 10.59
N PRO A 30 -0.75 7.76 10.56
CA PRO A 30 0.00 6.78 9.74
C PRO A 30 -0.85 6.09 8.66
N TYR A 31 -1.34 6.84 7.69
CA TYR A 31 -2.24 6.29 6.67
C TYR A 31 -1.59 5.33 5.65
N LEU A 32 -0.27 5.42 5.44
CA LEU A 32 0.44 4.77 4.33
C LEU A 32 1.30 3.58 4.73
N SER A 33 1.34 3.24 6.01
CA SER A 33 2.13 2.10 6.50
C SER A 33 1.49 0.78 6.07
N VAL A 34 2.33 -0.24 5.84
CA VAL A 34 1.87 -1.59 5.55
C VAL A 34 1.26 -2.20 6.80
N THR A 35 0.06 -2.78 6.65
CA THR A 35 -0.69 -3.49 7.69
C THR A 35 -1.30 -4.75 7.10
N GLU A 36 -2.26 -5.35 7.78
CA GLU A 36 -3.17 -6.34 7.22
C GLU A 36 -3.84 -5.81 5.95
N TYR A 37 -4.07 -6.72 5.01
CA TYR A 37 -4.59 -6.38 3.69
C TYR A 37 -5.97 -5.70 3.79
N GLU A 38 -6.82 -6.17 4.68
CA GLU A 38 -8.17 -5.66 4.95
C GLU A 38 -8.13 -4.21 5.46
N ILE A 39 -7.17 -3.89 6.33
CA ILE A 39 -7.00 -2.53 6.87
C ILE A 39 -6.50 -1.59 5.77
N MET A 40 -5.55 -2.04 4.94
CA MET A 40 -5.09 -1.25 3.80
C MET A 40 -6.19 -1.05 2.75
N GLU A 41 -7.08 -2.02 2.55
CA GLU A 41 -8.24 -1.90 1.65
C GLU A 41 -9.24 -0.86 2.17
N GLU A 42 -9.54 -0.84 3.47
CA GLU A 42 -10.38 0.19 4.09
C GLU A 42 -9.75 1.59 3.92
N ARG A 43 -8.44 1.69 4.15
CA ARG A 43 -7.66 2.91 3.91
C ARG A 43 -7.74 3.32 2.43
N LEU A 44 -7.61 2.40 1.49
CA LEU A 44 -7.72 2.75 0.07
C LEU A 44 -9.13 3.27 -0.27
N GLY A 45 -10.19 2.63 0.23
CA GLY A 45 -11.56 3.07 -0.01
C GLY A 45 -11.84 4.49 0.52
N LYS A 46 -11.33 4.82 1.70
CA LYS A 46 -11.40 6.17 2.27
C LYS A 46 -10.64 7.21 1.43
N LEU A 47 -9.47 6.88 0.86
CA LEU A 47 -8.76 7.79 -0.06
C LEU A 47 -9.52 7.99 -1.37
N GLN A 48 -10.08 6.92 -1.94
CA GLN A 48 -10.89 6.98 -3.16
C GLN A 48 -12.16 7.81 -2.97
N ALA A 49 -12.79 7.71 -1.79
CA ALA A 49 -13.92 8.57 -1.42
C ALA A 49 -13.49 10.05 -1.34
N LEU A 50 -12.32 10.33 -0.76
CA LEU A 50 -11.77 11.69 -0.69
C LEU A 50 -11.41 12.23 -2.08
N GLN A 51 -10.87 11.39 -2.96
CA GLN A 51 -10.61 11.74 -4.37
C GLN A 51 -11.90 12.03 -5.14
N SER A 52 -12.98 11.31 -4.86
CA SER A 52 -14.29 11.57 -5.45
C SER A 52 -14.85 12.92 -4.95
N SER A 53 -14.73 13.20 -3.66
CA SER A 53 -15.10 14.49 -3.07
C SER A 53 -14.29 15.65 -3.65
N LEU A 54 -12.98 15.48 -3.89
CA LEU A 54 -12.15 16.48 -4.59
C LEU A 54 -12.72 16.83 -5.98
N LYS A 55 -13.14 15.81 -6.75
CA LYS A 55 -13.74 16.02 -8.08
C LYS A 55 -15.05 16.80 -8.00
N GLU A 56 -15.87 16.57 -6.98
CA GLU A 56 -17.10 17.32 -6.75
C GLU A 56 -16.83 18.81 -6.44
N GLN A 57 -15.79 19.09 -5.64
CA GLN A 57 -15.38 20.45 -5.28
C GLN A 57 -14.67 21.20 -6.42
N GLN A 58 -14.20 20.51 -7.46
CA GLN A 58 -13.45 21.09 -8.60
C GLN A 58 -14.23 22.22 -9.30
N ASN A 59 -15.54 22.10 -9.43
CA ASN A 59 -16.37 23.14 -10.05
C ASN A 59 -16.38 24.44 -9.22
N GLY A 60 -16.44 24.32 -7.89
CA GLY A 60 -16.34 25.47 -6.99
C GLY A 60 -14.96 26.13 -7.06
N PHE A 61 -13.91 25.31 -7.16
CA PHE A 61 -12.54 25.79 -7.28
C PHE A 61 -12.32 26.54 -8.61
N ASN A 62 -12.83 26.01 -9.72
CA ASN A 62 -12.77 26.66 -11.03
C ASN A 62 -13.52 28.00 -11.02
N TYR A 63 -14.71 28.04 -10.39
CA TYR A 63 -15.47 29.28 -10.23
C TYR A 63 -14.68 30.37 -9.46
N LEU A 64 -13.98 29.98 -8.38
CA LEU A 64 -13.09 30.89 -7.65
C LEU A 64 -11.97 31.43 -8.53
N SER A 65 -11.27 30.55 -9.27
CA SER A 65 -10.21 30.94 -10.21
C SER A 65 -10.69 31.97 -11.21
N ASP A 66 -11.83 31.71 -11.87
CA ASP A 66 -12.36 32.58 -12.91
C ASP A 66 -12.82 33.92 -12.34
N THR A 67 -13.46 33.90 -11.16
CA THR A 67 -13.91 35.11 -10.47
C THR A 67 -12.73 36.00 -10.05
N VAL A 68 -11.65 35.40 -9.53
CA VAL A 68 -10.43 36.13 -9.16
C VAL A 68 -9.77 36.78 -10.37
N LYS A 69 -9.65 36.05 -11.49
CA LYS A 69 -9.11 36.58 -12.75
C LYS A 69 -9.95 37.73 -13.30
N GLU A 70 -11.27 37.65 -13.19
CA GLU A 70 -12.15 38.73 -13.63
C GLU A 70 -12.11 39.95 -12.72
N MET A 71 -11.99 39.76 -11.39
CA MET A 71 -11.82 40.86 -10.44
C MET A 71 -10.50 41.57 -10.65
N ALA A 72 -9.41 40.83 -10.89
CA ALA A 72 -8.08 41.38 -11.16
C ALA A 72 -8.06 42.35 -12.36
N LYS A 73 -8.98 42.20 -13.33
CA LYS A 73 -9.12 43.11 -14.48
C LYS A 73 -9.91 44.38 -14.19
N LYS A 74 -10.74 44.41 -13.14
CA LYS A 74 -11.79 45.42 -12.93
C LYS A 74 -11.67 46.22 -11.64
N ALA A 75 -10.97 45.72 -10.62
CA ALA A 75 -10.89 46.35 -9.30
C ALA A 75 -9.58 47.13 -9.06
N PRO A 76 -9.57 48.10 -8.12
CA PRO A 76 -8.36 48.81 -7.67
C PRO A 76 -7.30 47.85 -7.10
N SER A 77 -6.02 48.22 -7.27
CA SER A 77 -4.83 47.39 -6.96
C SER A 77 -4.85 46.74 -5.57
N GLU A 78 -5.20 47.48 -4.52
CA GLU A 78 -5.07 47.02 -3.12
C GLU A 78 -6.11 45.97 -2.72
N ILE A 79 -7.36 46.12 -3.17
CA ILE A 79 -8.45 45.16 -2.89
C ILE A 79 -8.21 43.86 -3.68
N CYS A 80 -7.80 43.99 -4.95
CA CYS A 80 -7.43 42.84 -5.77
C CYS A 80 -6.29 42.02 -5.17
N GLN A 81 -5.26 42.70 -4.67
CA GLN A 81 -4.08 42.02 -4.13
C GLN A 81 -4.43 41.10 -2.94
N LYS A 82 -5.30 41.56 -2.03
CA LYS A 82 -5.74 40.73 -0.89
C LYS A 82 -6.44 39.44 -1.33
N TYR A 83 -7.40 39.53 -2.27
CA TYR A 83 -8.16 38.36 -2.73
C TYR A 83 -7.34 37.44 -3.63
N LEU A 84 -6.39 37.99 -4.39
CA LEU A 84 -5.41 37.20 -5.14
C LEU A 84 -4.56 36.37 -4.19
N SER A 85 -3.97 36.99 -3.16
CA SER A 85 -3.16 36.26 -2.18
C SER A 85 -3.95 35.18 -1.44
N GLU A 86 -5.21 35.45 -1.06
CA GLU A 86 -6.09 34.46 -0.44
C GLU A 86 -6.38 33.27 -1.38
N PHE A 87 -6.63 33.55 -2.66
CA PHE A 87 -6.86 32.51 -3.65
C PHE A 87 -5.59 31.70 -3.95
N GLU A 88 -4.43 32.35 -4.07
CA GLU A 88 -3.13 31.70 -4.30
C GLU A 88 -2.78 30.73 -3.16
N GLU A 89 -3.06 31.11 -1.91
CA GLU A 89 -2.90 30.22 -0.75
C GLU A 89 -3.78 28.96 -0.92
N ILE A 90 -5.08 29.14 -1.15
CA ILE A 90 -6.02 28.02 -1.33
C ILE A 90 -5.69 27.17 -2.55
N GLU A 91 -5.24 27.77 -3.65
CA GLU A 91 -4.76 27.07 -4.84
C GLU A 91 -3.53 26.21 -4.53
N GLY A 92 -2.58 26.73 -3.75
CA GLY A 92 -1.41 25.99 -3.30
C GLY A 92 -1.81 24.75 -2.48
N HIS A 93 -2.69 24.93 -1.49
CA HIS A 93 -3.21 23.83 -0.69
C HIS A 93 -4.00 22.82 -1.52
N TRP A 94 -4.87 23.28 -2.41
CA TRP A 94 -5.65 22.41 -3.31
C TRP A 94 -4.76 21.54 -4.19
N LYS A 95 -3.75 22.13 -4.84
CA LYS A 95 -2.79 21.41 -5.70
C LYS A 95 -1.99 20.39 -4.90
N LYS A 96 -1.48 20.79 -3.73
CA LYS A 96 -0.74 19.92 -2.83
C LYS A 96 -1.58 18.72 -2.39
N LEU A 97 -2.79 18.98 -1.89
CA LEU A 97 -3.73 17.95 -1.46
C LEU A 97 -4.09 16.99 -2.59
N SER A 98 -4.35 17.52 -3.80
CA SER A 98 -4.66 16.72 -4.98
C SER A 98 -3.50 15.78 -5.36
N SER A 99 -2.26 16.28 -5.39
CA SER A 99 -1.07 15.46 -5.65
C SER A 99 -0.87 14.40 -4.58
N GLN A 100 -0.94 14.81 -3.31
CA GLN A 100 -0.78 13.92 -2.16
C GLN A 100 -1.82 12.80 -2.14
N LEU A 101 -3.07 13.07 -2.52
CA LEU A 101 -4.12 12.06 -2.62
C LEU A 101 -3.79 10.99 -3.68
N VAL A 102 -3.37 11.43 -4.87
CA VAL A 102 -3.01 10.52 -5.96
C VAL A 102 -1.80 9.65 -5.57
N GLU A 103 -0.75 10.28 -5.04
CA GLU A 103 0.46 9.59 -4.57
C GLU A 103 0.14 8.60 -3.44
N SER A 104 -0.72 9.00 -2.51
CA SER A 104 -1.16 8.15 -1.37
C SER A 104 -1.91 6.91 -1.84
N CYS A 105 -2.86 7.06 -2.78
CA CYS A 105 -3.57 5.92 -3.37
C CYS A 105 -2.59 4.97 -4.06
N GLN A 106 -1.74 5.49 -4.94
CA GLN A 106 -0.79 4.69 -5.72
C GLN A 106 0.18 3.93 -4.81
N LYS A 107 0.72 4.60 -3.79
CA LYS A 107 1.63 3.99 -2.83
C LYS A 107 0.97 2.88 -2.03
N LEU A 108 -0.27 3.10 -1.58
CA LEU A 108 -1.01 2.08 -0.83
C LEU A 108 -1.36 0.87 -1.71
N GLU A 109 -1.77 1.09 -2.96
CA GLU A 109 -2.00 0.02 -3.93
C GLU A 109 -0.72 -0.77 -4.24
N GLU A 110 0.43 -0.09 -4.34
CA GLU A 110 1.74 -0.72 -4.50
C GLU A 110 2.07 -1.61 -3.30
N HIS A 111 1.90 -1.10 -2.07
CA HIS A 111 2.09 -1.86 -0.84
C HIS A 111 1.18 -3.10 -0.79
N MET A 112 -0.11 -2.95 -1.11
CA MET A 112 -1.08 -4.06 -1.15
C MET A 112 -0.68 -5.12 -2.18
N ASN A 113 -0.21 -4.72 -3.36
CA ASN A 113 0.24 -5.64 -4.39
C ASN A 113 1.52 -6.39 -3.98
N LYS A 114 2.50 -5.68 -3.40
CA LYS A 114 3.72 -6.28 -2.84
C LYS A 114 3.37 -7.30 -1.76
N LEU A 115 2.50 -6.94 -0.81
CA LEU A 115 2.06 -7.81 0.27
C LEU A 115 1.37 -9.07 -0.28
N ARG A 116 0.45 -8.92 -1.24
CA ARG A 116 -0.26 -10.06 -1.83
C ARG A 116 0.69 -11.04 -2.52
N LYS A 117 1.63 -10.54 -3.32
CA LYS A 117 2.65 -11.38 -3.98
C LYS A 117 3.51 -12.12 -2.96
N PHE A 118 3.95 -11.40 -1.94
CA PHE A 118 4.73 -11.95 -0.84
C PHE A 118 3.98 -13.06 -0.09
N GLN A 119 2.72 -12.82 0.30
CA GLN A 119 1.87 -13.82 0.96
C GLN A 119 1.64 -15.05 0.07
N ASN A 120 1.48 -14.87 -1.24
CA ASN A 120 1.35 -15.99 -2.18
C ASN A 120 2.64 -16.83 -2.22
N HIS A 121 3.82 -16.19 -2.24
CA HIS A 121 5.09 -16.93 -2.20
C HIS A 121 5.25 -17.72 -0.89
N ILE A 122 4.91 -17.12 0.27
CA ILE A 122 4.88 -17.85 1.54
C ILE A 122 3.98 -19.08 1.45
N LYS A 123 2.74 -18.92 0.99
CA LYS A 123 1.78 -20.03 0.86
C LYS A 123 2.29 -21.14 -0.05
N THR A 124 2.92 -20.78 -1.18
CA THR A 124 3.53 -21.76 -2.10
C THR A 124 4.65 -22.53 -1.42
N LEU A 125 5.54 -21.85 -0.68
CA LEU A 125 6.61 -22.50 0.07
C LEU A 125 6.09 -23.40 1.18
N GLN A 126 5.14 -22.92 1.99
CA GLN A 126 4.52 -23.71 3.06
C GLN A 126 3.83 -24.96 2.51
N LYS A 127 3.11 -24.84 1.39
CA LYS A 127 2.47 -25.97 0.72
C LYS A 127 3.49 -27.00 0.27
N TRP A 128 4.53 -26.56 -0.44
CA TRP A 128 5.60 -27.46 -0.88
C TRP A 128 6.29 -28.15 0.32
N MET A 129 6.57 -27.40 1.38
CA MET A 129 7.17 -27.94 2.60
C MET A 129 6.27 -28.99 3.27
N ALA A 130 4.96 -28.77 3.32
CA ALA A 130 4.01 -29.74 3.84
C ALA A 130 3.94 -31.01 2.98
N GLU A 131 3.96 -30.88 1.65
CA GLU A 131 4.00 -32.02 0.73
C GLU A 131 5.27 -32.85 0.91
N VAL A 132 6.43 -32.20 1.07
CA VAL A 132 7.71 -32.86 1.32
C VAL A 132 7.72 -33.57 2.68
N ASP A 133 7.21 -32.93 3.73
CA ASP A 133 7.15 -33.53 5.07
C ASP A 133 6.23 -34.77 5.10
N VAL A 134 5.10 -34.75 4.38
CA VAL A 134 4.24 -35.94 4.20
C VAL A 134 5.00 -37.01 3.41
N PHE A 135 5.64 -36.64 2.31
CA PHE A 135 6.41 -37.55 1.46
C PHE A 135 7.50 -38.29 2.27
N LEU A 136 8.28 -37.57 3.07
CA LEU A 136 9.34 -38.14 3.91
C LEU A 136 8.80 -39.00 5.06
N LYS A 137 7.61 -38.69 5.59
CA LYS A 137 6.95 -39.50 6.63
C LYS A 137 6.28 -40.76 6.09
N GLU A 138 5.78 -40.76 4.86
CA GLU A 138 5.14 -41.92 4.24
C GLU A 138 6.17 -42.93 3.68
N GLU A 139 7.36 -42.48 3.27
CA GLU A 139 8.42 -43.32 2.70
C GLU A 139 9.32 -44.03 3.74
N TRP A 140 8.80 -44.40 4.91
CA TRP A 140 9.52 -45.28 5.83
C TRP A 140 9.90 -46.60 5.12
N PRO A 141 11.11 -47.14 5.36
CA PRO A 141 11.65 -48.21 4.54
C PRO A 141 10.78 -49.47 4.65
N ALA A 142 10.26 -49.94 3.51
CA ALA A 142 9.77 -51.29 3.38
C ALA A 142 10.98 -52.23 3.55
N LEU A 143 11.22 -52.67 4.80
CA LEU A 143 12.32 -53.56 5.14
C LEU A 143 12.25 -54.83 4.29
N GLY A 144 13.12 -54.94 3.27
CA GLY A 144 13.38 -56.19 2.55
C GLY A 144 13.26 -56.17 1.02
N ASP A 145 12.72 -55.12 0.39
CA ASP A 145 12.59 -55.05 -1.08
C ASP A 145 13.62 -54.10 -1.70
N ALA A 146 14.59 -54.67 -2.43
CA ALA A 146 15.66 -53.94 -3.08
C ALA A 146 15.18 -53.00 -4.20
N GLU A 147 14.06 -53.30 -4.84
CA GLU A 147 13.52 -52.46 -5.93
C GLU A 147 12.78 -51.25 -5.35
N ILE A 148 12.06 -51.42 -4.24
CA ILE A 148 11.46 -50.32 -3.48
C ILE A 148 12.57 -49.39 -2.94
N LEU A 149 13.63 -49.93 -2.35
CA LEU A 149 14.77 -49.13 -1.85
C LEU A 149 15.45 -48.30 -2.95
N LYS A 150 15.64 -48.86 -4.16
CA LYS A 150 16.19 -48.11 -5.30
C LYS A 150 15.27 -46.98 -5.73
N LYS A 151 13.96 -47.21 -5.73
CA LYS A 151 12.96 -46.20 -6.08
C LYS A 151 12.98 -45.04 -5.07
N GLN A 152 12.97 -45.36 -3.77
CA GLN A 152 13.10 -44.38 -2.68
C GLN A 152 14.38 -43.55 -2.83
N LEU A 153 15.53 -44.20 -3.03
CA LEU A 153 16.80 -43.49 -3.21
C LEU A 153 16.81 -42.55 -4.43
N LYS A 154 16.12 -42.91 -5.52
CA LYS A 154 15.93 -42.02 -6.67
C LYS A 154 15.05 -40.82 -6.31
N GLN A 155 13.96 -41.03 -5.57
CA GLN A 155 13.07 -39.95 -5.16
C GLN A 155 13.75 -38.99 -4.16
N CYS A 156 14.51 -39.49 -3.18
CA CYS A 156 15.32 -38.65 -2.29
C CYS A 156 16.33 -37.78 -3.07
N ARG A 157 16.97 -38.32 -4.11
CA ARG A 157 17.89 -37.54 -4.97
C ARG A 157 17.18 -36.43 -5.73
N LEU A 158 15.95 -36.68 -6.20
CA LEU A 158 15.14 -35.65 -6.85
C LEU A 158 14.77 -34.55 -5.85
N LEU A 159 14.35 -34.93 -4.64
CA LEU A 159 14.02 -34.00 -3.57
C LEU A 159 15.20 -33.07 -3.21
N VAL A 160 16.42 -33.60 -3.15
CA VAL A 160 17.64 -32.78 -2.96
C VAL A 160 17.80 -31.75 -4.07
N GLY A 161 17.51 -32.11 -5.33
CA GLY A 161 17.51 -31.19 -6.45
C GLY A 161 16.40 -30.13 -6.36
N ASP A 162 15.22 -30.51 -5.90
CA ASP A 162 14.10 -29.60 -5.69
C ASP A 162 14.40 -28.58 -4.58
N ILE A 163 14.96 -29.03 -3.46
CA ILE A 163 15.43 -28.16 -2.36
C ILE A 163 16.41 -27.10 -2.91
N GLN A 164 17.40 -27.50 -3.70
CA GLN A 164 18.37 -26.58 -4.30
C GLN A 164 17.71 -25.55 -5.23
N THR A 165 16.67 -25.96 -5.94
CA THR A 165 15.93 -25.10 -6.87
C THR A 165 14.99 -24.13 -6.14
N ILE A 166 14.49 -24.50 -4.96
CA ILE A 166 13.52 -23.72 -4.18
C ILE A 166 14.19 -22.82 -3.15
N GLN A 167 15.41 -23.12 -2.69
CA GLN A 167 16.20 -22.26 -1.79
C GLN A 167 16.24 -20.77 -2.22
N PRO A 168 16.44 -20.41 -3.50
CA PRO A 168 16.39 -19.01 -3.93
C PRO A 168 15.02 -18.34 -3.70
N SER A 169 13.93 -19.11 -3.77
CA SER A 169 12.57 -18.62 -3.48
C SER A 169 12.43 -18.26 -2.00
N LEU A 170 12.95 -19.10 -1.09
CA LEU A 170 13.00 -18.78 0.34
C LEU A 170 13.80 -17.50 0.61
N ASN A 171 14.98 -17.36 -0.02
CA ASN A 171 15.80 -16.15 0.12
C ASN A 171 15.04 -14.90 -0.36
N SER A 172 14.37 -14.99 -1.51
CA SER A 172 13.52 -13.91 -2.05
C SER A 172 12.36 -13.54 -1.11
N VAL A 173 11.74 -14.53 -0.46
CA VAL A 173 10.73 -14.30 0.58
C VAL A 173 11.37 -13.58 1.77
N ASN A 174 12.48 -14.05 2.31
CA ASN A 174 13.15 -13.38 3.42
C ASN A 174 13.50 -11.92 3.11
N GLU A 175 14.06 -11.64 1.94
CA GLU A 175 14.36 -10.28 1.49
C GLU A 175 13.10 -9.41 1.32
N GLY A 176 12.06 -9.95 0.69
CA GLY A 176 10.78 -9.28 0.52
C GLY A 176 10.12 -8.96 1.87
N GLY A 177 10.22 -9.88 2.81
CA GLY A 177 9.74 -9.74 4.18
C GLY A 177 10.44 -8.60 4.92
N GLN A 178 11.77 -8.49 4.82
CA GLN A 178 12.50 -7.37 5.45
C GLN A 178 12.10 -6.01 4.84
N LYS A 179 11.90 -5.94 3.52
CA LYS A 179 11.42 -4.71 2.86
C LYS A 179 10.04 -4.31 3.36
N ILE A 180 9.09 -5.25 3.40
CA ILE A 180 7.74 -5.00 3.90
C ILE A 180 7.78 -4.54 5.36
N LYS A 181 8.59 -5.17 6.22
CA LYS A 181 8.75 -4.78 7.63
C LYS A 181 9.21 -3.32 7.79
N SER A 182 10.09 -2.84 6.92
CA SER A 182 10.59 -1.45 6.99
C SER A 182 9.53 -0.39 6.68
N GLU A 183 8.48 -0.78 5.96
CA GLU A 183 7.37 0.08 5.56
C GLU A 183 6.11 -0.18 6.41
N ALA A 184 6.17 -1.13 7.34
CA ALA A 184 5.03 -1.62 8.12
C ALA A 184 4.85 -0.93 9.47
N GLU A 185 3.64 -1.04 10.01
CA GLU A 185 3.37 -0.73 11.41
C GLU A 185 4.05 -1.75 12.34
N LEU A 186 4.44 -1.31 13.54
CA LEU A 186 5.23 -2.12 14.48
C LEU A 186 4.58 -3.47 14.79
N GLU A 187 3.27 -3.49 15.02
CA GLU A 187 2.54 -4.73 15.35
C GLU A 187 2.48 -5.70 14.17
N PHE A 188 2.32 -5.19 12.95
CA PHE A 188 2.33 -6.01 11.75
C PHE A 188 3.75 -6.53 11.45
N ALA A 189 4.76 -5.67 11.55
CA ALA A 189 6.17 -6.03 11.34
C ALA A 189 6.65 -7.12 12.30
N SER A 190 6.20 -7.08 13.57
CA SER A 190 6.51 -8.10 14.59
C SER A 190 5.87 -9.46 14.26
N ARG A 191 4.60 -9.46 13.85
CA ARG A 191 3.90 -10.68 13.42
C ARG A 191 4.55 -11.29 12.18
N LEU A 192 4.86 -10.46 11.19
CA LEU A 192 5.55 -10.87 9.97
C LEU A 192 6.94 -11.46 10.27
N GLU A 193 7.67 -10.92 11.25
CA GLU A 193 8.95 -11.50 11.67
C GLU A 193 8.79 -12.91 12.26
N THR A 194 7.75 -13.12 13.06
CA THR A 194 7.43 -14.43 13.63
C THR A 194 7.12 -15.43 12.52
N GLU A 195 6.26 -15.05 11.56
CA GLU A 195 5.90 -15.91 10.40
C GLU A 195 7.14 -16.29 9.57
N LEU A 196 8.03 -15.34 9.27
CA LEU A 196 9.27 -15.63 8.55
C LEU A 196 10.17 -16.58 9.35
N ARG A 197 10.27 -16.41 10.67
CA ARG A 197 11.08 -17.29 11.52
C ARG A 197 10.56 -18.72 11.53
N GLU A 198 9.23 -18.89 11.62
CA GLU A 198 8.58 -20.19 11.55
C GLU A 198 8.81 -20.85 10.18
N LEU A 199 8.65 -20.10 9.09
CA LEU A 199 8.92 -20.57 7.73
C LEU A 199 10.36 -21.08 7.58
N ASN A 200 11.35 -20.32 8.05
CA ASN A 200 12.76 -20.74 7.99
C ASN A 200 13.03 -21.95 8.88
N THR A 201 12.39 -22.04 10.04
CA THR A 201 12.53 -23.20 10.94
C THR A 201 11.99 -24.48 10.29
N GLN A 202 10.84 -24.38 9.61
CA GLN A 202 10.26 -25.51 8.86
C GLN A 202 11.16 -25.91 7.68
N TRP A 203 11.71 -24.93 6.97
CA TRP A 203 12.65 -25.18 5.88
C TRP A 203 13.91 -25.90 6.35
N ASP A 204 14.51 -25.43 7.44
CA ASP A 204 15.69 -26.05 8.05
C ASP A 204 15.40 -27.48 8.52
N HIS A 205 14.18 -27.75 9.00
CA HIS A 205 13.77 -29.09 9.37
C HIS A 205 13.75 -30.04 8.17
N ILE A 206 13.16 -29.61 7.05
CA ILE A 206 13.11 -30.40 5.81
C ILE A 206 14.51 -30.67 5.25
N CYS A 207 15.40 -29.68 5.31
CA CYS A 207 16.77 -29.85 4.83
C CYS A 207 17.61 -30.81 5.68
N ARG A 208 17.17 -31.13 6.91
CA ARG A 208 17.88 -32.01 7.86
C ARG A 208 17.31 -33.43 7.94
N GLN A 209 16.10 -33.66 7.42
CA GLN A 209 15.51 -35.00 7.32
C GLN A 209 16.25 -35.82 6.25
#